data_AF-A0A1Q4YKF8-F1
#
_entry.id   AF-A0A1Q4YKF8-F1
#
_cell.length_a   1.000
_cell.length_b   1.000
_cell.length_c   1.000
_cell.angle_alpha   90.00
_cell.angle_beta   90.00
_cell.angle_gamma   90.00
#
_symmetry.space_group_name_H-M   'P 1'
#
loop_
_entity.id
_entity.type
_entity.pdbx_description
1 polymer ?
#
loop_
_entity_poly.entity_id
_entity_poly.type
_entity_poly.pdbx_seq_one_letter_code
_entity_poly.pdbx_strand_id
1 'polypeptide(L)'
;MRDDDVSPPIFTPCDAVRITPYANEGLPDRDQTTTYRFEDPIILVYQHRTWLPPLGTLGAVDRFLPPLVGFTTALDHDVTDTVNALAQALQKRPLRVYAVEMWSRSTSWRYLLIPVWRHLDCPDHNLIDPGPPGHATHTVGEALAAHESTPWPRLSPEEHPLDINPGVNMILTTTDTEPPPQMPTNLPGYPRTPTGTRP
;
A
#
# COMPACT_ATOMS: atom_id res chain seq x y z
N MET A 1 4.91 10.75 -20.70
CA MET A 1 5.71 9.53 -20.45
C MET A 1 5.48 8.62 -21.64
N ARG A 2 6.50 8.00 -22.25
CA ARG A 2 6.25 7.03 -23.32
C ARG A 2 5.91 5.68 -22.69
N ASP A 3 5.12 4.84 -23.36
CA ASP A 3 4.72 3.53 -22.82
C ASP A 3 5.93 2.61 -22.55
N ASP A 4 7.06 2.87 -23.22
CA ASP A 4 8.33 2.14 -23.04
C ASP A 4 9.07 2.46 -21.72
N ASP A 5 8.61 3.47 -20.97
CA ASP A 5 9.23 3.93 -19.72
C ASP A 5 8.73 3.16 -18.48
N VAL A 6 7.85 2.16 -18.64
CA VAL A 6 7.13 1.52 -17.53
C VAL A 6 7.12 0.00 -17.66
N SER A 7 7.37 -0.71 -16.56
CA SER A 7 7.22 -2.16 -16.55
C SER A 7 5.74 -2.56 -16.66
N PRO A 8 5.43 -3.78 -17.13
CA PRO A 8 4.12 -4.36 -16.92
C PRO A 8 3.75 -4.33 -15.43
N PRO A 9 2.48 -4.08 -15.08
CA PRO A 9 2.03 -4.11 -13.70
C PRO A 9 2.08 -5.55 -13.15
N ILE A 10 2.40 -5.66 -11.87
CA ILE A 10 2.36 -6.91 -11.09
C ILE A 10 1.12 -6.85 -10.21
N PHE A 11 0.32 -7.93 -10.26
CA PHE A 11 -0.93 -8.05 -9.52
C PHE A 11 -0.77 -9.07 -8.39
N THR A 12 -1.06 -8.66 -7.15
CA THR A 12 -0.94 -9.54 -5.98
C THR A 12 -2.22 -9.49 -5.14
N PRO A 13 -2.87 -10.65 -4.86
CA PRO A 13 -3.99 -10.70 -3.92
C PRO A 13 -3.58 -10.23 -2.53
N CYS A 14 -4.46 -9.51 -1.85
CA CYS A 14 -4.20 -8.87 -0.58
C CYS A 14 -5.38 -9.12 0.37
N ASP A 15 -5.16 -9.99 1.36
CA ASP A 15 -6.14 -10.34 2.38
C ASP A 15 -6.21 -9.29 3.50
N ALA A 16 -5.13 -8.54 3.71
CA ALA A 16 -5.12 -7.46 4.70
C ALA A 16 -4.11 -6.36 4.36
N VAL A 17 -4.48 -5.13 4.68
CA VAL A 17 -3.63 -3.96 4.60
C VAL A 17 -3.58 -3.29 5.96
N ARG A 18 -2.38 -2.97 6.44
CA ARG A 18 -2.17 -2.14 7.62
C ARG A 18 -1.47 -0.86 7.22
N ILE A 19 -2.05 0.26 7.61
CA ILE A 19 -1.49 1.59 7.35
C ILE A 19 -0.99 2.16 8.67
N THR A 20 0.24 2.68 8.66
CA THR A 20 0.82 3.40 9.80
C THR A 20 1.15 4.82 9.32
N PRO A 21 0.41 5.85 9.76
CA PRO A 21 0.72 7.20 9.33
C PRO A 21 2.03 7.68 9.93
N TYR A 22 2.76 8.53 9.22
CA TYR A 22 3.91 9.23 9.80
C TYR A 22 3.46 10.39 10.70
N ALA A 23 4.22 10.64 11.76
CA ALA A 23 4.20 11.92 12.48
C ALA A 23 4.87 13.00 11.60
N ASN A 24 4.51 14.27 11.78
CA ASN A 24 4.77 15.35 10.81
C ASN A 24 6.19 15.41 10.20
N GLU A 25 7.24 14.98 10.90
CA GLU A 25 8.61 14.79 10.36
C GLU A 25 9.39 13.72 11.15
N GLY A 26 8.79 12.55 11.41
CA GLY A 26 9.42 11.53 12.27
C GLY A 26 9.07 10.09 11.92
N LEU A 27 9.35 9.17 12.83
CA LEU A 27 9.06 7.75 12.68
C LEU A 27 7.55 7.49 12.48
N PRO A 28 7.17 6.33 11.87
CA PRO A 28 5.78 5.90 11.79
C PRO A 28 5.09 5.89 13.16
N ASP A 29 3.95 6.57 13.27
CA ASP A 29 3.15 6.63 14.49
C ASP A 29 2.32 5.35 14.64
N ARG A 30 2.87 4.41 15.41
CA ARG A 30 2.29 3.08 15.61
C ARG A 30 0.98 3.10 16.38
N ASP A 31 0.76 4.11 17.21
CA ASP A 31 -0.47 4.23 18.00
C ASP A 31 -1.66 4.62 17.11
N GLN A 32 -1.39 5.19 15.93
CA GLN A 32 -2.39 5.51 14.91
C GLN A 32 -2.50 4.44 13.81
N THR A 33 -1.90 3.26 14.01
CA THR A 33 -1.96 2.17 13.03
C THR A 33 -3.38 1.66 12.85
N THR A 34 -3.80 1.47 11.60
CA THR A 34 -5.11 0.89 11.27
C THR A 34 -4.94 -0.31 10.35
N THR A 35 -5.57 -1.44 10.69
CA THR A 35 -5.58 -2.65 9.86
C THR A 35 -6.96 -2.84 9.25
N TYR A 36 -6.98 -3.13 7.95
CA TYR A 36 -8.15 -3.48 7.14
C TYR A 36 -7.98 -4.93 6.70
N ARG A 37 -8.99 -5.77 6.96
CA ARG A 37 -9.03 -7.17 6.51
C ARG A 37 -10.12 -7.33 5.47
N PHE A 38 -9.87 -8.17 4.48
CA PHE A 38 -10.78 -8.41 3.37
C PHE A 38 -11.14 -9.90 3.34
N GLU A 39 -12.43 -10.21 3.38
CA GLU A 39 -12.91 -11.60 3.26
C GLU A 39 -12.65 -12.13 1.86
N ASP A 40 -12.98 -11.31 0.86
CA ASP A 40 -12.56 -11.47 -0.53
C ASP A 40 -11.32 -10.60 -0.79
N PRO A 41 -10.17 -11.18 -1.17
CA PRO A 41 -8.93 -10.41 -1.32
C PRO A 41 -9.04 -9.32 -2.39
N ILE A 42 -8.58 -8.12 -2.04
CA ILE A 42 -8.37 -7.05 -3.02
C ILE A 42 -7.05 -7.29 -3.77
N ILE A 43 -6.81 -6.57 -4.86
CA ILE A 43 -5.57 -6.68 -5.63
C ILE A 43 -4.68 -5.46 -5.40
N LEU A 44 -3.46 -5.72 -4.92
CA LEU A 44 -2.36 -4.78 -5.05
C LEU A 44 -1.89 -4.75 -6.50
N VAL A 45 -1.75 -3.55 -7.04
CA VAL A 45 -1.00 -3.32 -8.28
C VAL A 45 0.32 -2.66 -7.92
N TYR A 46 1.41 -3.21 -8.41
CA TYR A 46 2.75 -2.62 -8.32
C TYR A 46 3.29 -2.42 -9.73
N GLN A 47 3.84 -1.24 -10.01
CA GLN A 47 4.40 -0.93 -11.32
C GLN A 47 5.70 -0.15 -11.20
N HIS A 48 6.76 -0.69 -11.76
CA HIS A 48 8.07 -0.06 -11.76
C HIS A 48 8.17 0.97 -12.89
N ARG A 49 8.78 2.12 -12.62
CA ARG A 49 8.92 3.23 -13.57
C ARG A 49 10.38 3.58 -13.79
N THR A 50 10.77 3.61 -15.05
CA THR A 50 12.04 4.15 -15.51
C THR A 50 11.79 5.44 -16.28
N TRP A 51 12.74 6.36 -16.30
CA TRP A 51 12.68 7.49 -17.21
C TRP A 51 13.86 7.39 -18.16
N LEU A 52 13.57 7.19 -19.45
CA LEU A 52 14.59 7.24 -20.49
C LEU A 52 14.82 8.69 -20.93
N PRO A 53 16.05 9.21 -20.81
CA PRO A 53 16.39 10.53 -21.32
C PRO A 53 16.21 10.58 -22.84
N PRO A 54 15.80 11.73 -23.41
CA PRO A 54 15.69 11.87 -24.85
C PRO A 54 17.02 11.57 -25.57
N LEU A 55 16.91 10.89 -26.72
CA LEU A 55 18.02 10.58 -27.62
C LEU A 55 18.83 11.85 -27.91
N GLY A 56 20.13 11.82 -27.60
CA GLY A 56 21.05 12.96 -27.74
C GLY A 56 21.67 13.44 -26.42
N THR A 57 21.20 12.95 -25.28
CA THR A 57 21.79 13.26 -23.97
C THR A 57 22.97 12.33 -23.68
N LEU A 58 24.17 12.68 -24.17
CA LEU A 58 25.40 11.94 -23.86
C LEU A 58 25.64 11.89 -22.34
N GLY A 59 25.70 10.69 -21.77
CA GLY A 59 25.97 10.46 -20.35
C GLY A 59 24.74 10.42 -19.44
N ALA A 60 23.53 10.34 -19.99
CA ALA A 60 22.33 10.25 -19.18
C ALA A 60 22.11 8.81 -18.68
N VAL A 61 22.29 8.62 -17.38
CA VAL A 61 21.98 7.38 -16.66
C VAL A 61 20.46 7.27 -16.50
N ASP A 62 19.92 6.06 -16.68
CA ASP A 62 18.52 5.76 -16.40
C ASP A 62 18.12 6.31 -15.03
N ARG A 63 17.06 7.13 -15.00
CA ARG A 63 16.53 7.64 -13.73
C ARG A 63 15.36 6.77 -13.31
N PHE A 64 15.51 6.08 -12.20
CA PHE A 64 14.41 5.38 -11.56
C PHE A 64 13.45 6.41 -10.97
N LEU A 65 12.18 6.32 -11.38
CA LEU A 65 11.10 7.06 -10.74
C LEU A 65 10.53 6.18 -9.61
N PRO A 66 9.91 6.77 -8.56
CA PRO A 66 9.22 5.99 -7.55
C PRO A 66 8.21 5.02 -8.20
N PRO A 67 8.22 3.73 -7.82
CA PRO A 67 7.22 2.78 -8.27
C PRO A 67 5.81 3.26 -7.90
N LEU A 68 4.85 2.95 -8.77
CA LEU A 68 3.45 3.16 -8.48
C LEU A 68 2.87 1.96 -7.77
N VAL A 69 2.07 2.23 -6.75
CA VAL A 69 1.37 1.22 -5.96
C VAL A 69 -0.08 1.63 -5.80
N GLY A 70 -0.99 0.73 -6.15
CA GLY A 70 -2.42 0.96 -6.03
C GLY A 70 -3.20 -0.25 -5.53
N PHE A 71 -4.42 0.00 -5.11
CA PHE A 71 -5.36 -1.05 -4.68
C PHE A 71 -6.57 -1.06 -5.60
N THR A 72 -6.93 -2.25 -6.08
CA THR A 72 -8.04 -2.47 -7.00
C THR A 72 -8.94 -3.60 -6.51
N THR A 73 -10.21 -3.61 -6.91
CA THR A 73 -11.14 -4.72 -6.67
C THR A 73 -11.82 -5.09 -7.97
N ALA A 74 -12.31 -6.33 -8.10
CA ALA A 74 -13.14 -6.69 -9.24
C ALA A 74 -14.42 -5.83 -9.28
N LEU A 75 -14.98 -5.60 -10.46
CA LEU A 75 -16.18 -4.76 -10.64
C LEU A 75 -17.45 -5.40 -10.09
N ASP A 76 -17.48 -6.73 -10.03
CA ASP A 76 -18.53 -7.55 -9.40
C ASP A 76 -18.28 -7.78 -7.90
N HIS A 77 -17.13 -7.34 -7.39
CA HIS A 77 -16.87 -7.33 -5.96
C HIS A 77 -17.81 -6.30 -5.33
N ASP A 78 -18.67 -6.74 -4.41
CA ASP A 78 -19.42 -5.82 -3.57
C ASP A 78 -18.39 -4.92 -2.87
N VAL A 79 -18.35 -3.64 -3.25
CA VAL A 79 -17.36 -2.70 -2.73
C VAL A 79 -17.67 -2.54 -1.24
N THR A 80 -16.98 -3.32 -0.42
CA THR A 80 -17.21 -3.32 1.02
C THR A 80 -16.83 -1.97 1.60
N ASP A 81 -17.53 -1.55 2.65
CA ASP A 81 -17.21 -0.33 3.41
C ASP A 81 -15.71 -0.28 3.81
N THR A 82 -15.08 -1.45 3.97
CA THR A 82 -13.66 -1.60 4.29
C THR A 82 -12.73 -1.07 3.17
N VAL A 83 -13.03 -1.33 1.90
CA VAL A 83 -12.20 -0.85 0.77
C VAL A 83 -12.28 0.66 0.64
N ASN A 84 -13.51 1.20 0.75
CA ASN A 84 -13.74 2.63 0.76
C ASN A 84 -13.05 3.30 1.96
N ALA A 85 -13.10 2.68 3.15
CA ALA A 85 -12.42 3.18 4.34
C ALA A 85 -10.90 3.21 4.18
N LEU A 86 -10.30 2.15 3.60
CA LEU A 86 -8.87 2.11 3.26
C LEU A 86 -8.51 3.24 2.30
N ALA A 87 -9.22 3.36 1.18
CA ALA A 87 -8.97 4.38 0.16
C ALA A 87 -9.04 5.79 0.75
N GLN A 88 -10.11 6.07 1.49
CA GLN A 88 -10.27 7.35 2.20
C GLN A 88 -9.13 7.59 3.21
N ALA A 89 -8.70 6.59 3.96
CA ALA A 89 -7.63 6.77 4.94
C ALA A 89 -6.29 7.14 4.29
N LEU A 90 -6.02 6.58 3.11
CA LEU A 90 -4.84 6.89 2.31
C LEU A 90 -4.95 8.25 1.58
N GLN A 91 -6.17 8.71 1.26
CA GLN A 91 -6.43 9.98 0.56
C GLN A 91 -6.62 11.19 1.48
N LYS A 92 -7.00 10.99 2.75
CA LYS A 92 -7.52 12.03 3.65
C LYS A 92 -6.64 13.25 3.87
N ARG A 93 -5.33 13.17 3.59
CA ARG A 93 -4.38 14.27 3.85
C ARG A 93 -3.38 14.39 2.70
N PRO A 94 -3.53 15.39 1.82
CA PRO A 94 -2.52 15.72 0.82
C PRO A 94 -1.15 15.86 1.48
N LEU A 95 -0.11 15.34 0.83
CA LEU A 95 1.29 15.37 1.28
C LEU A 95 1.63 14.52 2.51
N ARG A 96 0.68 13.80 3.12
CA ARG A 96 1.01 12.86 4.20
C ARG A 96 1.59 11.57 3.63
N VAL A 97 2.63 11.07 4.28
CA VAL A 97 3.20 9.75 3.99
C VAL A 97 2.76 8.73 5.03
N TYR A 98 2.66 7.47 4.59
CA TYR A 98 2.23 6.33 5.36
C TYR A 98 3.21 5.20 5.14
N ALA A 99 3.43 4.37 6.15
CA ALA A 99 3.91 3.03 5.88
C ALA A 99 2.72 2.13 5.58
N VAL A 100 2.86 1.29 4.56
CA VAL A 100 1.81 0.37 4.12
C VAL A 100 2.36 -1.04 4.21
N GLU A 101 1.66 -1.85 5.00
CA GLU A 101 1.97 -3.26 5.20
C GLU A 101 0.86 -4.10 4.63
N MET A 102 1.21 -5.24 4.06
CA MET A 102 0.30 -6.11 3.34
C MET A 102 0.55 -7.56 3.68
N TRP A 103 -0.54 -8.31 3.78
CA TRP A 103 -0.52 -9.76 3.87
C TRP A 103 -1.31 -10.38 2.72
N SER A 104 -0.71 -11.40 2.14
CA SER A 104 -1.31 -12.22 1.09
C SER A 104 -1.22 -13.68 1.51
N ARG A 105 -2.34 -14.39 1.52
CA ARG A 105 -2.43 -15.78 1.93
C ARG A 105 -1.79 -16.67 0.87
N SER A 106 -0.86 -17.52 1.29
CA SER A 106 -0.34 -18.63 0.47
C SER A 106 -0.11 -19.86 1.37
N THR A 107 0.85 -20.73 1.05
CA THR A 107 1.23 -21.84 1.97
C THR A 107 1.81 -21.30 3.30
N SER A 108 2.43 -20.13 3.24
CA SER A 108 2.73 -19.23 4.36
C SER A 108 2.19 -17.83 4.03
N TRP A 109 2.19 -16.89 4.97
CA TRP A 109 1.81 -15.51 4.64
C TRP A 109 2.94 -14.82 3.88
N ARG A 110 2.61 -14.22 2.73
CA ARG A 110 3.51 -13.27 2.09
C ARG A 110 3.28 -11.92 2.73
N TYR A 111 4.36 -11.29 3.16
CA TYR A 111 4.34 -9.97 3.76
C TYR A 111 5.08 -8.98 2.85
N LEU A 112 4.45 -7.84 2.61
CA LEU A 112 5.03 -6.74 1.87
C LEU A 112 4.96 -5.48 2.73
N LEU A 113 6.05 -4.73 2.76
CA LEU A 113 6.15 -3.43 3.42
C LEU A 113 6.61 -2.38 2.42
N ILE A 114 5.84 -1.30 2.30
CA ILE A 114 6.26 -0.03 1.68
C ILE A 114 6.52 0.93 2.84
N PRO A 115 7.79 1.25 3.14
CA PRO A 115 8.13 2.09 4.27
C PRO A 115 7.53 3.49 4.14
N VAL A 116 7.64 4.08 2.94
CA VAL A 116 7.16 5.43 2.67
C VAL A 116 6.27 5.40 1.44
N TRP A 117 4.96 5.39 1.67
CA TRP A 117 3.94 5.52 0.64
C TRP A 117 3.36 6.93 0.67
N ARG A 118 3.21 7.55 -0.49
CA ARG A 118 2.59 8.87 -0.63
C ARG A 118 1.43 8.81 -1.61
N HIS A 119 0.28 9.34 -1.22
CA HIS A 119 -0.86 9.44 -2.12
C HIS A 119 -0.54 10.32 -3.32
N LEU A 120 -0.99 9.89 -4.50
CA LEU A 120 -1.01 10.72 -5.69
C LEU A 120 -2.43 11.24 -5.92
N ASP A 121 -2.62 12.54 -5.65
CA ASP A 121 -3.80 13.29 -6.08
C ASP A 121 -3.74 13.45 -7.60
N CYS A 122 -4.20 12.47 -8.38
CA CYS A 122 -4.24 12.68 -9.84
C CYS A 122 -5.35 11.89 -10.57
N PRO A 123 -5.98 12.51 -11.60
CA PRO A 123 -6.70 11.80 -12.66
C PRO A 123 -5.83 10.90 -13.56
N ASP A 124 -4.52 10.73 -13.26
CA ASP A 124 -3.59 9.80 -13.93
C ASP A 124 -3.85 8.32 -13.60
N HIS A 125 -5.13 7.94 -13.46
CA HIS A 125 -5.52 6.53 -13.30
C HIS A 125 -4.99 5.68 -14.47
N ASN A 126 -4.78 6.29 -15.64
CA ASN A 126 -4.27 5.69 -16.87
C ASN A 126 -2.90 4.98 -16.80
N LEU A 127 -2.12 5.13 -15.71
CA LEU A 127 -0.85 4.39 -15.56
C LEU A 127 -1.04 3.01 -14.92
N ILE A 128 -2.04 2.90 -14.03
CA ILE A 128 -2.46 1.63 -13.41
C ILE A 128 -3.78 1.14 -14.03
N ASP A 129 -4.38 1.89 -14.96
CA ASP A 129 -5.58 1.53 -15.72
C ASP A 129 -5.17 0.91 -17.06
N PRO A 130 -5.64 -0.30 -17.37
CA PRO A 130 -6.47 -1.12 -16.51
C PRO A 130 -5.61 -1.81 -15.45
N GLY A 131 -6.19 -1.95 -14.26
CA GLY A 131 -5.74 -2.99 -13.33
C GLY A 131 -5.91 -4.35 -14.01
N PRO A 132 -6.09 -5.44 -13.26
CA PRO A 132 -6.58 -6.65 -13.90
C PRO A 132 -7.89 -6.31 -14.67
N PRO A 133 -8.09 -6.81 -15.91
CA PRO A 133 -9.31 -6.54 -16.66
C PRO A 133 -10.55 -6.84 -15.81
N GLY A 134 -11.50 -5.89 -15.77
CA GLY A 134 -12.68 -6.00 -14.93
C GLY A 134 -12.49 -5.59 -13.47
N HIS A 135 -11.45 -4.79 -13.16
CA HIS A 135 -11.24 -4.20 -11.83
C HIS A 135 -11.40 -2.68 -11.83
N ALA A 136 -11.79 -2.12 -10.67
CA ALA A 136 -11.77 -0.70 -10.38
C ALA A 136 -10.61 -0.34 -9.44
N THR A 137 -9.91 0.75 -9.76
CA THR A 137 -8.85 1.31 -8.92
C THR A 137 -9.44 2.25 -7.87
N HIS A 138 -9.11 2.02 -6.59
CA HIS A 138 -9.64 2.80 -5.46
C HIS A 138 -8.67 3.84 -4.93
N THR A 139 -7.37 3.53 -4.98
CA THR A 139 -6.32 4.46 -4.56
C THR A 139 -5.00 4.12 -5.23
N VAL A 140 -4.19 5.15 -5.46
CA VAL A 140 -2.86 5.06 -6.05
C VAL A 140 -1.92 5.97 -5.29
N GLY A 141 -0.66 5.55 -5.18
CA GLY A 141 0.42 6.36 -4.64
C GLY A 141 1.78 5.88 -5.12
N GLU A 142 2.80 6.56 -4.62
CA GLU A 142 4.20 6.26 -4.90
C GLU A 142 4.83 5.53 -3.72
N ALA A 143 5.59 4.47 -4.01
CA ALA A 143 6.52 3.86 -3.07
C ALA A 143 7.83 4.67 -3.09
N LEU A 144 7.98 5.61 -2.16
CA LEU A 144 9.18 6.41 -2.00
C LEU A 144 10.25 5.60 -1.27
N ALA A 145 11.51 5.87 -1.61
CA ALA A 145 12.64 5.33 -0.88
C ALA A 145 12.69 5.90 0.55
N ALA A 146 12.97 5.06 1.53
CA ALA A 146 13.26 5.48 2.89
C ALA A 146 14.47 6.42 2.90
N HIS A 147 14.36 7.55 3.61
CA HIS A 147 15.44 8.53 3.72
C HIS A 147 16.45 8.17 4.82
N GLU A 148 15.99 7.52 5.89
CA GLU A 148 16.78 7.15 7.06
C GLU A 148 16.57 5.69 7.44
N SER A 149 17.54 5.11 8.16
CA SER A 149 17.37 3.76 8.68
C SER A 149 16.28 3.76 9.74
N THR A 150 15.30 2.87 9.57
CA THR A 150 14.20 2.72 10.53
C THR A 150 14.04 1.25 10.89
N PRO A 151 14.16 0.87 12.18
CA PRO A 151 13.83 -0.48 12.59
C PRO A 151 12.33 -0.71 12.45
N TRP A 152 11.95 -1.78 11.78
CA TRP A 152 10.58 -2.25 11.69
C TRP A 152 10.33 -3.36 12.70
N PRO A 153 9.16 -3.39 13.36
CA PRO A 153 8.80 -4.48 14.26
C PRO A 153 9.00 -5.84 13.61
N ARG A 154 9.46 -6.80 14.42
CA ARG A 154 9.50 -8.21 14.05
C ARG A 154 8.11 -8.69 13.62
N LEU A 155 8.03 -9.51 12.57
CA LEU A 155 6.76 -10.07 12.12
C LEU A 155 6.33 -11.21 13.03
N SER A 156 7.27 -12.05 13.46
CA SER A 156 7.05 -13.11 14.46
C SER A 156 7.93 -12.90 15.71
N PRO A 157 7.57 -13.49 16.87
CA PRO A 157 8.37 -13.37 18.09
C PRO A 157 9.80 -13.90 17.95
N GLU A 158 10.02 -14.86 17.06
CA GLU A 158 11.30 -15.55 16.84
C GLU A 158 12.17 -14.85 15.78
N GLU A 159 11.59 -13.95 14.99
CA GLU A 159 12.31 -13.19 13.97
C GLU A 159 13.00 -11.95 14.55
N HIS A 160 14.11 -11.57 13.92
CA HIS A 160 14.73 -10.28 14.14
C HIS A 160 13.86 -9.15 13.54
N PRO A 161 13.86 -7.95 14.15
CA PRO A 161 13.30 -6.75 13.52
C PRO A 161 13.85 -6.56 12.09
N LEU A 162 13.00 -6.15 11.16
CA LEU A 162 13.46 -5.81 9.81
C LEU A 162 14.17 -4.46 9.87
N ASP A 163 15.36 -4.34 9.31
CA ASP A 163 16.04 -3.05 9.19
C ASP A 163 15.77 -2.44 7.82
N ILE A 164 15.08 -1.28 7.82
CA ILE A 164 14.78 -0.54 6.60
C ILE A 164 15.93 0.40 6.36
N ASN A 165 16.84 0.03 5.48
CA ASN A 165 17.97 0.88 5.11
C ASN A 165 17.54 2.06 4.22
N PRO A 166 18.29 3.19 4.24
CA PRO A 166 18.10 4.27 3.28
C PRO A 166 18.14 3.76 1.84
N GLY A 167 17.23 4.26 0.99
CA GLY A 167 17.10 3.84 -0.41
C GLY A 167 16.08 2.71 -0.64
N VAL A 168 15.64 2.00 0.40
CA VAL A 168 14.64 0.92 0.28
C VAL A 168 13.25 1.53 0.07
N ASN A 169 12.57 1.15 -1.01
CA ASN A 169 11.17 1.54 -1.30
C ASN A 169 10.15 0.44 -0.96
N MET A 170 10.60 -0.81 -0.88
CA MET A 170 9.74 -1.97 -0.64
C MET A 170 10.55 -3.13 -0.07
N ILE A 171 9.97 -3.87 0.86
CA ILE A 171 10.48 -5.14 1.39
C ILE A 171 9.42 -6.21 1.13
N LEU A 172 9.85 -7.36 0.62
CA LEU A 172 9.01 -8.54 0.43
C LEU A 172 9.65 -9.72 1.17
N THR A 173 8.86 -10.39 2.01
CA THR A 173 9.29 -11.60 2.71
C THR A 173 8.12 -12.56 2.93
N THR A 174 8.41 -13.75 3.42
CA THR A 174 7.42 -14.71 3.91
C THR A 174 7.43 -14.72 5.43
N THR A 175 6.28 -14.92 6.06
CA THR A 175 6.12 -15.05 7.51
C THR A 175 5.03 -16.06 7.83
N ASP A 176 5.11 -16.67 9.01
CA ASP A 176 4.03 -17.53 9.54
C ASP A 176 3.01 -16.74 10.35
N THR A 177 3.23 -15.43 10.52
CA THR A 177 2.35 -14.57 11.30
C THR A 177 1.20 -14.04 10.45
N GLU A 178 -0.03 -14.35 10.86
CA GLU A 178 -1.23 -13.81 10.24
C GLU A 178 -1.31 -12.28 10.37
N PRO A 179 -2.02 -11.60 9.46
CA PRO A 179 -2.27 -10.16 9.63
C PRO A 179 -2.96 -9.88 10.96
N PRO A 180 -2.63 -8.77 11.66
CA PRO A 180 -3.32 -8.37 12.87
C PRO A 180 -4.85 -8.29 12.67
N PRO A 181 -5.65 -8.44 13.73
CA PRO A 181 -7.08 -8.24 13.63
C PRO A 181 -7.40 -6.79 13.20
N GLN A 182 -8.49 -6.62 12.46
CA GLN A 182 -9.03 -5.30 12.17
C GLN A 182 -9.48 -4.66 13.49
N MET A 183 -8.89 -3.52 13.85
CA MET A 183 -9.36 -2.76 15.00
C MET A 183 -10.74 -2.16 14.67
N PRO A 184 -11.68 -2.10 15.62
CA PRO A 184 -12.97 -1.47 15.40
C PRO A 184 -12.74 -0.05 14.92
N THR A 185 -13.23 0.25 13.73
CA THR A 185 -12.96 1.51 13.04
C THR A 185 -13.69 2.64 13.76
N ASN A 186 -13.06 3.28 14.74
CA ASN A 186 -13.54 4.53 15.32
C ASN A 186 -13.26 5.67 14.31
N LEU A 187 -13.86 5.58 13.12
CA LEU A 187 -13.88 6.71 12.19
C LEU A 187 -14.79 7.78 12.80
N PRO A 188 -14.30 9.02 13.00
CA PRO A 188 -15.18 10.13 13.35
C PRO A 188 -16.16 10.34 12.19
N GLY A 189 -17.44 9.99 12.40
CA GLY A 189 -18.52 10.20 11.44
C GLY A 189 -19.34 8.97 11.04
N TYR A 190 -18.91 7.74 11.40
CA TYR A 190 -19.77 6.57 11.19
C TYR A 190 -20.65 6.34 12.43
N PRO A 191 -21.99 6.33 12.30
CA PRO A 191 -22.86 6.01 13.41
C PRO A 191 -22.54 4.58 13.87
N ARG A 192 -22.23 4.43 15.16
CA ARG A 192 -22.16 3.11 15.77
C ARG A 192 -23.52 2.46 15.57
N THR A 193 -23.58 1.38 14.79
CA THR A 193 -24.76 0.52 14.80
C THR A 193 -24.95 0.08 16.25
N PRO A 194 -26.07 0.41 16.91
CA PRO A 194 -26.29 -0.06 18.26
C PRO A 194 -26.33 -1.57 18.17
N THR A 195 -25.43 -2.25 18.87
CA THR A 195 -25.53 -3.68 19.12
C THR A 195 -26.81 -3.87 19.92
N GLY A 196 -27.90 -4.12 19.20
CA GLY A 196 -29.18 -4.47 19.79
C GLY A 196 -29.02 -5.79 20.52
N THR A 197 -28.88 -5.72 21.84
CA THR A 197 -29.18 -6.83 22.73
C THR A 197 -30.65 -7.20 22.50
N ARG A 198 -30.88 -8.33 21.84
CA ARG A 198 -32.22 -8.91 21.73
C ARG A 198 -32.55 -9.62 23.05
N PRO A 199 -33.77 -9.44 23.59
CA PRO A 199 -34.22 -10.10 24.82
C PRO A 199 -34.37 -11.61 24.68
#